data_AF-A0A516R1I6-F1
#
_entry.id   AF-A0A516R1I6-F1
#
_cell.length_a   1.000
_cell.length_b   1.000
_cell.length_c   1.000
_cell.angle_alpha   90.00
_cell.angle_beta   90.00
_cell.angle_gamma   90.00
#
_symmetry.space_group_name_H-M   'P 1'
#
loop_
_entity.id
_entity.type
_entity.pdbx_description
1 polymer ?
#
loop_
_entity_poly.entity_id
_entity_poly.type
_entity_poly.pdbx_seq_one_letter_code
_entity_poly.pdbx_strand_id
1 'polypeptide(L)'
;MRANWRVKRSVLAGASALALSVVVATPALADEPSGGLEEIQMPGDVEIIEGVAPAPGTVEPLAGGMRKAAAVSGACLGSTSIYGAKGCYQPGGDIVWSRDTEKDGLSAAVGIYTDYGRPAAVCINTLGADTWATCNKDYRENGNVRLRILRYNGDNGKFYQPESWSGWIPVDGRY
;
A
#
# COMPACT_ATOMS: atom_id res chain seq x y z
N MET A 1 -79.35 4.75 55.37
CA MET A 1 -80.70 4.87 54.79
C MET A 1 -80.61 5.61 53.47
N ARG A 2 -81.34 5.10 52.46
CA ARG A 2 -81.78 5.74 51.20
C ARG A 2 -80.76 6.00 50.08
N ALA A 3 -81.01 5.24 49.02
CA ALA A 3 -80.59 5.41 47.63
C ALA A 3 -81.23 6.64 46.97
N ASN A 4 -80.72 7.02 45.78
CA ASN A 4 -81.44 7.12 44.48
C ASN A 4 -80.50 7.76 43.43
N TRP A 5 -80.12 7.10 42.32
CA TRP A 5 -80.77 7.06 40.98
C TRP A 5 -80.83 8.43 40.26
N ARG A 6 -80.53 8.65 38.96
CA ARG A 6 -80.13 7.85 37.76
C ARG A 6 -79.80 8.82 36.59
N VAL A 7 -78.94 8.40 35.63
CA VAL A 7 -78.76 8.79 34.18
C VAL A 7 -78.50 10.27 33.77
N LYS A 8 -77.75 10.64 32.71
CA LYS A 8 -77.55 10.10 31.34
C LYS A 8 -76.28 10.71 30.66
N ARG A 9 -75.58 9.86 29.89
CA ARG A 9 -74.76 10.04 28.64
C ARG A 9 -74.53 11.49 28.13
N SER A 10 -73.38 11.89 27.58
CA SER A 10 -72.71 11.30 26.41
C SER A 10 -71.28 11.83 26.22
N VAL A 11 -70.48 10.99 25.59
CA VAL A 11 -69.10 11.14 25.10
C VAL A 11 -68.92 12.37 24.21
N LEU A 12 -67.77 13.04 24.33
CA LEU A 12 -67.02 13.54 23.17
C LEU A 12 -65.53 13.57 23.52
N ALA A 13 -64.78 12.86 22.67
CA ALA A 13 -63.35 12.65 22.74
C ALA A 13 -62.58 13.94 22.51
N GLY A 14 -61.43 14.07 23.19
CA GLY A 14 -60.45 15.10 22.97
C GLY A 14 -59.10 14.60 23.45
N ALA A 15 -58.49 13.70 22.68
CA ALA A 15 -57.14 13.24 22.92
C ALA A 15 -56.16 14.36 22.56
N SER A 16 -55.70 15.12 23.56
CA SER A 16 -54.57 16.02 23.42
C SER A 16 -53.28 15.20 23.54
N ALA A 17 -52.76 14.73 22.40
CA ALA A 17 -51.43 14.18 22.32
C ALA A 17 -50.41 15.32 22.47
N LEU A 18 -49.76 15.40 23.64
CA LEU A 18 -48.56 16.20 23.84
C LEU A 18 -47.44 15.59 22.98
N ALA A 19 -47.19 16.18 21.82
CA ALA A 19 -46.03 15.84 21.00
C ALA A 19 -44.77 16.35 21.72
N LEU A 20 -44.12 15.48 22.49
CA LEU A 20 -42.75 15.68 22.96
C LEU A 20 -41.82 15.56 21.76
N SER A 21 -41.40 16.69 21.21
CA SER A 21 -40.31 16.76 20.23
C SER A 21 -39.00 16.43 20.93
N VAL A 22 -38.66 15.14 21.02
CA VAL A 22 -37.31 14.69 21.34
C VAL A 22 -36.44 14.99 20.12
N VAL A 23 -35.66 16.06 20.18
CA VAL A 23 -34.52 16.25 19.29
C VAL A 23 -33.51 15.17 19.64
N VAL A 24 -33.56 14.05 18.94
CA VAL A 24 -32.43 13.13 18.86
C VAL A 24 -31.33 13.89 18.12
N ALA A 25 -30.44 14.54 18.88
CA ALA A 25 -29.15 14.92 18.37
C ALA A 25 -28.45 13.60 18.02
N THR A 26 -28.51 13.22 16.74
CA THR A 26 -27.55 12.26 16.20
C THR A 26 -26.18 12.81 16.57
N PRO A 27 -25.33 12.07 17.31
CA PRO A 27 -23.95 12.45 17.37
C PRO A 27 -23.50 12.48 15.91
N ALA A 28 -23.16 13.67 15.42
CA ALA A 28 -22.28 13.76 14.28
C ALA A 28 -21.04 13.01 14.75
N LEU A 29 -20.92 11.75 14.32
CA LEU A 29 -19.64 11.08 14.27
C LEU A 29 -18.79 12.06 13.48
N ALA A 30 -17.95 12.79 14.21
CA ALA A 30 -16.79 13.40 13.63
C ALA A 30 -16.15 12.26 12.86
N ASP A 31 -16.21 12.35 11.53
CA ASP A 31 -15.29 11.64 10.67
C ASP A 31 -13.93 12.22 11.06
N GLU A 32 -13.36 11.71 12.16
CA GLU A 32 -11.95 11.87 12.43
C GLU A 32 -11.28 11.45 11.13
N PRO A 33 -10.41 12.27 10.53
CA PRO A 33 -9.58 11.76 9.45
C PRO A 33 -8.80 10.62 10.09
N SER A 34 -9.30 9.38 9.91
CA SER A 34 -8.59 8.20 10.32
C SER A 34 -7.23 8.38 9.69
N GLY A 35 -6.16 8.31 10.48
CA GLY A 35 -4.81 8.14 9.97
C GLY A 35 -4.73 6.78 9.27
N GLY A 36 -5.50 6.63 8.21
CA GLY A 36 -5.76 5.43 7.45
C GLY A 36 -4.81 5.38 6.27
N LEU A 37 -4.58 4.17 5.81
CA LEU A 37 -3.77 3.92 4.64
C LEU A 37 -4.45 4.58 3.42
N GLU A 38 -3.79 5.56 2.81
CA GLU A 38 -4.25 6.14 1.55
C GLU A 38 -3.92 5.17 0.40
N GLU A 39 -4.96 4.69 -0.26
CA GLU A 39 -4.85 3.74 -1.37
C GLU A 39 -4.27 4.40 -2.62
N ILE A 40 -3.38 3.69 -3.29
CA ILE A 40 -2.76 4.10 -4.55
C ILE A 40 -3.32 3.24 -5.67
N GLN A 41 -3.89 3.89 -6.69
CA GLN A 41 -4.32 3.21 -7.89
C GLN A 41 -3.10 2.89 -8.78
N MET A 42 -2.88 1.61 -9.03
CA MET A 42 -1.90 1.13 -10.02
C MET A 42 -2.54 1.04 -11.41
N PRO A 43 -1.73 1.12 -12.49
CA PRO A 43 -2.21 0.82 -13.84
C PRO A 43 -2.86 -0.56 -13.90
N GLY A 44 -3.96 -0.70 -14.65
CA GLY A 44 -4.74 -1.94 -14.69
C GLY A 44 -4.05 -3.12 -15.38
N ASP A 45 -2.97 -2.87 -16.12
CA ASP A 45 -2.15 -3.84 -16.84
C ASP A 45 -0.85 -4.18 -16.10
N VAL A 46 -0.72 -3.78 -14.83
CA VAL A 46 0.48 -4.06 -14.03
C VAL A 46 0.64 -5.56 -13.76
N GLU A 47 1.83 -6.08 -14.01
CA GLU A 47 2.18 -7.45 -13.70
C GLU A 47 2.68 -7.55 -12.25
N ILE A 48 1.93 -8.25 -11.40
CA ILE A 48 2.33 -8.53 -10.02
C ILE A 48 3.19 -9.79 -9.99
N ILE A 49 4.39 -9.68 -9.44
CA ILE A 49 5.36 -10.76 -9.31
C ILE A 49 5.65 -10.97 -7.82
N GLU A 50 5.41 -12.18 -7.33
CA GLU A 50 5.82 -12.57 -5.99
C GLU A 50 7.34 -12.79 -5.99
N GLY A 51 8.04 -12.03 -5.16
CA GLY A 51 9.47 -12.13 -5.02
C GLY A 51 9.87 -13.40 -4.27
N VAL A 52 11.01 -13.95 -4.66
CA VAL A 52 11.59 -15.15 -4.03
C VAL A 52 12.73 -14.76 -3.10
N ALA A 53 13.03 -15.63 -2.13
CA ALA A 53 14.18 -15.41 -1.27
C ALA A 53 15.48 -15.41 -2.10
N PRO A 54 16.41 -14.47 -1.86
CA PRO A 54 17.73 -14.50 -2.46
C PRO A 54 18.44 -15.83 -2.19
N ALA A 55 19.26 -16.28 -3.14
CA ALA A 55 20.04 -17.50 -2.95
C ALA A 55 20.94 -17.38 -1.71
N PRO A 56 21.17 -18.47 -0.95
CA PRO A 56 22.07 -18.45 0.19
C PRO A 56 23.46 -17.91 -0.19
N GLY A 57 24.00 -17.02 0.63
CA GLY A 57 25.30 -16.38 0.37
C GLY A 57 25.24 -15.18 -0.59
N THR A 58 24.07 -14.79 -1.08
CA THR A 58 23.90 -13.53 -1.82
C THR A 58 24.13 -12.35 -0.88
N VAL A 59 25.01 -11.42 -1.29
CA VAL A 59 25.30 -10.21 -0.51
C VAL A 59 24.09 -9.28 -0.55
N GLU A 60 23.68 -8.74 0.60
CA GLU A 60 22.60 -7.76 0.64
C GLU A 60 22.95 -6.54 -0.23
N PRO A 61 22.01 -6.08 -1.08
CA PRO A 61 22.29 -5.10 -2.14
C PRO A 61 22.72 -3.72 -1.61
N LEU A 62 22.47 -3.43 -0.33
CA LEU A 62 22.69 -2.11 0.29
C LEU A 62 23.62 -2.16 1.50
N ALA A 63 24.31 -3.28 1.74
CA ALA A 63 25.30 -3.38 2.81
C ALA A 63 26.62 -2.60 2.52
N GLY A 64 26.71 -1.94 1.36
CA GLY A 64 27.87 -1.14 0.95
C GLY A 64 27.77 0.32 1.39
N GLY A 65 28.49 0.70 2.45
CA GLY A 65 28.81 2.11 2.70
C GLY A 65 29.65 2.72 1.56
N MET A 66 29.55 4.05 1.38
CA MET A 66 30.21 4.84 0.33
C MET A 66 31.64 4.36 0.02
N ARG A 67 31.81 3.62 -1.07
CA ARG A 67 33.12 3.40 -1.69
C ARG A 67 33.05 3.79 -3.16
N LYS A 68 34.07 4.54 -3.58
CA LYS A 68 34.28 5.09 -4.93
C LYS A 68 33.98 4.07 -6.02
N ALA A 69 33.34 4.56 -7.08
CA ALA A 69 32.99 3.87 -8.30
C ALA A 69 34.13 2.99 -8.85
N ALA A 70 33.94 1.68 -8.69
CA ALA A 70 34.35 0.69 -9.67
C ALA A 70 33.07 -0.10 -9.97
N ALA A 71 32.82 -0.42 -11.24
CA ALA A 71 31.66 -1.19 -11.66
C ALA A 71 31.68 -2.57 -10.99
N VAL A 72 31.01 -2.69 -9.84
CA VAL A 72 30.72 -3.97 -9.21
C VAL A 72 29.39 -4.39 -9.80
N SER A 73 29.38 -5.54 -10.49
CA SER A 73 28.21 -6.25 -11.03
C SER A 73 27.23 -6.75 -9.94
N GLY A 74 27.16 -6.04 -8.82
CA GLY A 74 26.29 -6.29 -7.66
C GLY A 74 25.95 -5.01 -6.88
N ALA A 75 26.30 -3.83 -7.39
CA ALA A 75 25.87 -2.57 -6.80
C ALA A 75 24.41 -2.29 -7.17
N CYS A 76 23.58 -2.07 -6.16
CA CYS A 76 22.19 -1.70 -6.39
C CYS A 76 22.06 -0.22 -6.75
N LEU A 77 21.38 0.06 -7.85
CA LEU A 77 21.08 1.39 -8.36
C LEU A 77 19.67 1.83 -7.94
N GLY A 78 19.48 3.15 -7.85
CA GLY A 78 18.19 3.76 -7.56
C GLY A 78 17.59 3.36 -6.20
N SER A 79 18.45 3.03 -5.22
CA SER A 79 18.02 2.69 -3.87
C SER A 79 17.09 3.74 -3.30
N THR A 80 15.86 3.32 -3.01
CA THR A 80 14.79 4.19 -2.52
C THR A 80 14.09 3.49 -1.37
N SER A 81 13.64 4.25 -0.38
CA SER A 81 12.92 3.71 0.77
C SER A 81 11.80 4.64 1.21
N ILE A 82 10.78 4.02 1.76
CA ILE A 82 9.65 4.64 2.45
C ILE A 82 9.46 3.93 3.80
N TYR A 83 8.48 4.35 4.58
CA TYR A 83 8.04 3.54 5.72
C TYR A 83 7.55 2.17 5.24
N GLY A 84 8.01 1.09 5.88
CA GLY A 84 7.61 -0.30 5.57
C GLY A 84 8.27 -0.96 4.37
N ALA A 85 8.87 -0.19 3.45
CA ALA A 85 9.41 -0.76 2.22
C ALA A 85 10.70 -0.09 1.74
N LYS A 86 11.59 -0.90 1.18
CA LYS A 86 12.83 -0.46 0.55
C LYS A 86 13.08 -1.27 -0.70
N GLY A 87 13.61 -0.64 -1.74
CA GLY A 87 13.94 -1.35 -2.96
C GLY A 87 15.03 -0.70 -3.78
N CYS A 88 15.59 -1.49 -4.69
CA CYS A 88 16.65 -1.06 -5.59
C CYS A 88 16.76 -2.03 -6.79
N TYR A 89 17.48 -1.61 -7.83
CA TYR A 89 17.68 -2.38 -9.06
C TYR A 89 19.13 -2.80 -9.22
N GLN A 90 19.40 -4.06 -9.54
CA GLN A 90 20.75 -4.56 -9.81
C GLN A 90 20.92 -4.86 -11.30
N PRO A 91 21.74 -4.08 -12.02
CA PRO A 91 22.12 -4.34 -13.41
C PRO A 91 22.90 -5.66 -13.58
N GLY A 92 22.87 -6.23 -14.80
CA GLY A 92 23.63 -7.44 -15.15
C GLY A 92 22.95 -8.76 -14.76
N GLY A 93 21.75 -8.69 -14.19
CA GLY A 93 20.82 -9.81 -14.03
C GLY A 93 19.38 -9.34 -13.87
N ASP A 94 19.14 -8.05 -14.15
CA ASP A 94 17.84 -7.38 -14.06
C ASP A 94 17.04 -7.68 -12.79
N ILE A 95 17.76 -7.72 -11.67
CA ILE A 95 17.20 -8.13 -10.38
C ILE A 95 16.62 -6.91 -9.68
N VAL A 96 15.34 -6.99 -9.38
CA VAL A 96 14.65 -6.04 -8.50
C VAL A 96 14.68 -6.59 -7.09
N TRP A 97 15.20 -5.79 -6.16
CA TRP A 97 15.23 -6.11 -4.75
C TRP A 97 14.09 -5.38 -4.02
N SER A 98 13.32 -6.12 -3.23
CA SER A 98 12.25 -5.60 -2.38
C SER A 98 12.45 -6.07 -0.94
N ARG A 99 12.61 -5.13 0.00
CA ARG A 99 12.72 -5.41 1.43
C ARG A 99 11.49 -4.87 2.14
N ASP A 100 10.84 -5.75 2.88
CA ASP A 100 9.86 -5.37 3.89
C ASP A 100 10.61 -5.01 5.17
N THR A 101 10.42 -3.80 5.67
CA THR A 101 11.16 -3.30 6.84
C THR A 101 10.32 -3.28 8.11
N GLU A 102 9.01 -3.54 8.05
CA GLU A 102 8.10 -3.33 9.17
C GLU A 102 7.13 -4.49 9.34
N LYS A 103 6.84 -4.87 10.59
CA LYS A 103 5.85 -5.90 10.89
C LYS A 103 4.45 -5.29 11.05
N ASP A 104 3.98 -4.59 10.02
CA ASP A 104 2.71 -3.85 10.02
C ASP A 104 1.57 -4.58 9.28
N GLY A 105 1.84 -5.78 8.75
CA GLY A 105 0.88 -6.58 7.99
C GLY A 105 0.78 -6.20 6.51
N LEU A 106 1.59 -5.25 6.05
CA LEU A 106 1.75 -4.91 4.64
C LEU A 106 3.09 -5.43 4.13
N SER A 107 3.09 -5.92 2.90
CA SER A 107 4.31 -6.31 2.19
C SER A 107 4.97 -5.10 1.54
N ALA A 108 6.30 -5.13 1.42
CA ALA A 108 7.00 -4.22 0.52
C ALA A 108 6.72 -4.53 -0.94
N ALA A 109 6.47 -3.48 -1.73
CA ALA A 109 6.24 -3.57 -3.15
C ALA A 109 7.15 -2.59 -3.91
N VAL A 110 7.80 -3.08 -4.96
CA VAL A 110 8.65 -2.28 -5.85
C VAL A 110 8.06 -2.34 -7.25
N GLY A 111 7.36 -1.28 -7.65
CA GLY A 111 6.91 -1.08 -9.02
C GLY A 111 8.08 -0.72 -9.93
N ILE A 112 8.10 -1.27 -11.13
CA ILE A 112 9.11 -1.04 -12.16
C ILE A 112 8.43 -0.53 -13.42
N TYR A 113 8.86 0.64 -13.86
CA TYR A 113 8.36 1.34 -15.05
C TYR A 113 9.48 1.49 -16.05
N THR A 114 9.20 1.33 -17.34
CA THR A 114 10.21 1.49 -18.39
C THR A 114 9.91 2.71 -19.26
N ASP A 115 10.94 3.28 -19.87
CA ASP A 115 10.81 4.39 -20.82
C ASP A 115 10.44 3.94 -22.25
N TYR A 116 10.45 2.63 -22.50
CA TYR A 116 10.18 2.03 -23.82
C TYR A 116 8.82 1.34 -23.92
N GLY A 117 7.87 1.68 -23.04
CA GLY A 117 6.46 1.27 -23.17
C GLY A 117 6.17 -0.19 -22.85
N ARG A 118 6.99 -0.84 -22.02
CA ARG A 118 6.66 -2.16 -21.46
C ARG A 118 5.61 -1.98 -20.35
N PRO A 119 4.64 -2.90 -20.21
CA PRO A 119 3.76 -2.91 -19.04
C PRO A 119 4.56 -2.86 -17.74
N ALA A 120 4.06 -2.08 -16.78
CA ALA A 120 4.69 -1.97 -15.48
C ALA A 120 4.68 -3.34 -14.78
N ALA A 121 5.70 -3.62 -13.98
CA ALA A 121 5.77 -4.80 -13.13
C ALA A 121 5.84 -4.36 -11.67
N VAL A 122 5.49 -5.23 -10.73
CA VAL A 122 5.67 -4.99 -9.30
C VAL A 122 6.29 -6.22 -8.66
N CYS A 123 7.42 -6.04 -7.99
CA CYS A 123 8.01 -7.07 -7.16
C CYS A 123 7.50 -6.95 -5.72
N ILE A 124 6.75 -7.94 -5.25
CA ILE A 124 6.17 -7.96 -3.90
C ILE A 124 6.98 -8.89 -3.00
N ASN A 125 7.31 -8.44 -1.80
CA ASN A 125 7.92 -9.29 -0.79
C ASN A 125 6.85 -10.00 0.06
N THR A 126 6.62 -11.27 -0.23
CA THR A 126 5.68 -12.13 0.52
C THR A 126 6.35 -12.93 1.64
N LEU A 127 7.66 -12.76 1.86
CA LEU A 127 8.45 -13.51 2.84
C LEU A 127 8.33 -12.92 4.26
N GLY A 128 7.70 -11.75 4.39
CA GLY A 128 7.40 -11.08 5.66
C GLY A 128 8.44 -10.04 6.08
N ALA A 129 8.20 -9.42 7.23
CA ALA A 129 9.01 -8.32 7.74
C ALA A 129 10.49 -8.67 7.94
N ASP A 130 11.35 -7.69 7.70
CA ASP A 130 12.81 -7.74 7.79
C ASP A 130 13.48 -8.74 6.82
N THR A 131 12.79 -9.14 5.77
CA THR A 131 13.33 -10.02 4.73
C THR A 131 13.57 -9.28 3.43
N TRP A 132 14.47 -9.82 2.61
CA TRP A 132 14.64 -9.42 1.21
C TRP A 132 13.97 -10.45 0.31
N ALA A 133 13.30 -9.95 -0.73
CA ALA A 133 12.81 -10.72 -1.86
C ALA A 133 13.41 -10.17 -3.16
N THR A 134 13.60 -11.04 -4.14
CA THR A 134 14.08 -10.69 -5.47
C THR A 134 13.10 -11.10 -6.55
N CYS A 135 12.97 -10.25 -7.56
CA CYS A 135 12.29 -10.58 -8.81
C CYS A 135 13.26 -10.38 -9.95
N ASN A 136 13.41 -11.40 -10.80
CA ASN A 136 14.22 -11.32 -12.00
C ASN A 136 13.28 -11.10 -13.19
N LYS A 137 13.58 -10.10 -14.01
CA LYS A 137 12.82 -9.83 -15.22
C LYS A 137 13.73 -9.27 -16.30
N ASP A 138 13.78 -9.93 -17.46
CA ASP A 138 14.60 -9.45 -18.57
C ASP A 138 14.07 -8.10 -19.10
N TYR A 139 14.88 -7.05 -19.00
CA TYR A 139 14.61 -5.73 -19.56
C TYR A 139 15.50 -5.48 -20.79
N ARG A 140 15.11 -4.50 -21.61
CA ARG A 140 15.90 -4.11 -22.78
C ARG A 140 17.13 -3.30 -22.33
N GLU A 141 18.33 -3.81 -22.64
CA GLU A 141 19.63 -3.23 -22.24
C GLU A 141 19.83 -1.74 -22.54
N ASN A 142 19.29 -1.25 -23.65
CA ASN A 142 19.41 0.17 -24.04
C ASN A 142 18.27 1.06 -23.50
N GLY A 143 17.43 0.53 -22.62
CA GLY A 143 16.34 1.25 -21.99
C GLY A 143 16.66 1.71 -20.58
N ASN A 144 15.72 2.43 -19.99
CA ASN A 144 15.77 2.84 -18.61
C ASN A 144 14.61 2.24 -17.81
N VAL A 145 14.87 1.96 -16.55
CA VAL A 145 13.87 1.57 -15.56
C VAL A 145 13.76 2.64 -14.49
N ARG A 146 12.56 2.78 -13.91
CA ARG A 146 12.30 3.63 -12.75
C ARG A 146 11.54 2.83 -11.72
N LEU A 147 11.97 2.95 -10.47
CA LEU A 147 11.37 2.25 -9.35
C LEU A 147 10.35 3.14 -8.64
N ARG A 148 9.25 2.52 -8.23
CA ARG A 148 8.22 3.10 -7.36
C ARG A 148 8.07 2.22 -6.13
N ILE A 149 8.51 2.70 -4.98
CA ILE A 149 8.42 1.96 -3.73
C ILE A 149 7.08 2.25 -3.08
N LEU A 150 6.37 1.18 -2.71
CA LEU A 150 5.00 1.18 -2.21
C LEU A 150 4.87 0.13 -1.10
N ARG A 151 3.76 0.18 -0.37
CA ARG A 151 3.31 -0.95 0.46
C ARG A 151 2.11 -1.64 -0.19
N TYR A 152 2.01 -2.94 0.01
CA TYR A 152 0.98 -3.80 -0.58
C TYR A 152 0.26 -4.61 0.50
N ASN A 153 -1.05 -4.69 0.42
CA ASN A 153 -1.83 -5.57 1.28
C ASN A 153 -2.23 -6.83 0.51
N GLY A 154 -1.71 -7.98 0.93
CA GLY A 154 -1.99 -9.27 0.30
C GLY A 154 -3.44 -9.76 0.44
N ASP A 155 -4.17 -9.31 1.45
CA ASP A 155 -5.55 -9.75 1.70
C ASP A 155 -6.55 -9.12 0.72
N ASN A 156 -6.31 -7.88 0.31
CA ASN A 156 -7.22 -7.12 -0.54
C ASN A 156 -6.63 -6.73 -1.91
N GLY A 157 -5.34 -7.00 -2.14
CA GLY A 157 -4.67 -6.73 -3.41
C GLY A 157 -4.37 -5.25 -3.69
N LYS A 158 -4.37 -4.39 -2.66
CA LYS A 158 -4.26 -2.92 -2.80
C LYS A 158 -2.89 -2.40 -2.42
N PHE A 159 -2.54 -1.25 -3.01
CA PHE A 159 -1.30 -0.52 -2.74
C PHE A 159 -1.58 0.72 -1.90
N TYR A 160 -0.63 1.12 -1.06
CA TYR A 160 -0.82 2.21 -0.10
C TYR A 160 0.38 3.15 0.00
N GLN A 161 0.10 4.41 0.32
CA GLN A 161 1.07 5.44 0.71
C GLN A 161 1.79 5.04 2.02
N PRO A 162 2.97 5.63 2.33
CA PRO A 162 3.73 6.55 1.48
C PRO A 162 4.27 5.88 0.22
N GLU A 163 4.55 6.67 -0.81
CA GLU A 163 5.28 6.22 -2.00
C GLU A 163 6.56 7.03 -2.21
N SER A 164 7.52 6.45 -2.91
CA SER A 164 8.69 7.19 -3.38
C SER A 164 9.20 6.64 -4.69
N TRP A 165 9.77 7.52 -5.51
CA TRP A 165 10.26 7.20 -6.83
C TRP A 165 11.78 7.34 -6.89
N SER A 166 12.43 6.39 -7.55
CA SER A 166 13.83 6.57 -7.95
C SER A 166 13.93 7.57 -9.11
N GLY A 167 15.17 7.97 -9.43
CA GLY A 167 15.49 8.47 -10.77
C GLY A 167 15.39 7.37 -11.84
N TRP A 168 15.57 7.74 -13.10
CA TRP A 168 15.76 6.77 -14.18
C TRP A 168 17.11 6.08 -14.04
N ILE A 169 17.10 4.76 -14.20
CA ILE A 169 18.25 3.88 -14.04
C ILE A 169 18.48 3.20 -15.40
N PRO A 170 19.68 3.33 -15.99
CA PRO A 170 20.01 2.60 -17.20
C PRO A 170 20.03 1.09 -16.89
N VAL A 171 19.38 0.28 -17.74
CA VAL A 171 19.29 -1.19 -17.55
C VAL A 171 20.68 -1.82 -17.53
N ASP A 172 21.57 -1.37 -18.42
CA ASP A 172 22.96 -1.82 -18.50
C ASP A 172 23.86 -1.30 -17.34
N GLY A 173 23.32 -0.44 -16.47
CA GLY A 173 24.00 0.15 -15.32
C GLY A 173 25.05 1.22 -15.67
N ARG A 174 25.11 1.70 -16.92
CA ARG A 174 26.10 2.69 -17.37
C ARG A 174 25.48 4.08 -17.42
N TYR A 175 25.98 4.99 -16.57
CA TYR A 175 25.64 6.42 -16.57
C TYR A 175 26.57 7.24 -17.45
#